data_AF-H9FH78-F1
#
_entry.id   AF-H9FH78-F1
#
_cell.length_a   1.000
_cell.length_b   1.000
_cell.length_c   1.000
_cell.angle_alpha   90.00
_cell.angle_beta   90.00
_cell.angle_gamma   90.00
#
_symmetry.space_group_name_H-M   'P 1'
#
loop_
_entity.id
_entity.type
_entity.pdbx_description
1 polymer ?
#
loop_
_entity_poly.entity_id
_entity_poly.type
_entity_poly.pdbx_seq_one_letter_code
_entity_poly.pdbx_strand_id
1 'polypeptide(L)'
;RDVVLPTYDITHSTLEAMRGVTNDLLSIQGNTGPSWINKTERAFFRGRDSREERLQLVQLSKENPQLLDAGITGYFFFQEKEK
;
A
#
# COMPACT_ATOMS: atom_id res chain seq x y z
N ARG A 1 -21.29 -19.87 -3.31
CA ARG A 1 -20.23 -19.67 -2.29
C ARG A 1 -18.93 -19.77 -3.03
N ASP A 2 -18.13 -18.72 -2.98
CA ASP A 2 -16.88 -18.67 -3.74
C ASP A 2 -15.78 -19.42 -2.98
N VAL A 3 -14.83 -19.98 -3.72
CA VAL A 3 -13.64 -20.61 -3.17
C VAL A 3 -12.47 -19.66 -3.37
N VAL A 4 -11.79 -19.31 -2.27
CA VAL A 4 -10.61 -18.44 -2.33
C VAL A 4 -9.42 -19.26 -2.81
N LEU A 5 -8.77 -18.78 -3.86
CA LEU A 5 -7.54 -19.33 -4.41
C LEU A 5 -6.41 -18.29 -4.30
N PRO A 6 -5.13 -18.69 -4.45
CA PRO A 6 -4.04 -17.73 -4.56
C PRO A 6 -4.31 -16.69 -5.65
N THR A 7 -3.84 -15.46 -5.46
CA THR A 7 -4.00 -14.42 -6.47
C THR A 7 -3.31 -14.82 -7.78
N TYR A 8 -3.75 -14.23 -8.88
CA TYR A 8 -3.19 -14.49 -10.20
C TYR A 8 -1.67 -14.32 -10.20
N ASP A 9 -1.16 -13.24 -9.59
CA ASP A 9 0.27 -12.91 -9.56
C ASP A 9 1.12 -13.99 -8.86
N ILE A 10 0.65 -14.51 -7.71
CA ILE A 10 1.32 -15.60 -6.99
C ILE A 10 1.27 -16.89 -7.81
N THR A 11 0.12 -17.19 -8.40
CA THR A 11 -0.09 -18.40 -9.21
C THR A 11 0.82 -18.40 -10.43
N HIS A 12 0.82 -17.30 -11.19
CA HIS A 12 1.65 -17.11 -12.37
C HIS A 12 3.14 -17.18 -12.03
N SER A 13 3.57 -16.49 -10.97
CA SER A 13 4.96 -16.53 -10.51
C SER A 13 5.40 -17.95 -10.12
N THR A 14 4.53 -18.71 -9.46
CA THR A 14 4.81 -20.10 -9.05
C THR A 14 4.94 -21.02 -10.27
N LEU A 15 4.05 -20.89 -11.27
CA LEU A 15 4.13 -21.67 -12.52
C LEU A 15 5.41 -21.39 -13.31
N GLU A 16 5.86 -20.13 -13.28
CA GLU A 16 7.11 -19.68 -13.90
C GLU A 16 8.34 -19.89 -12.99
N ALA A 17 8.26 -20.77 -11.98
CA ALA A 17 9.35 -21.10 -11.05
C ALA A 17 9.98 -19.88 -10.35
N MET A 18 9.15 -18.91 -9.96
CA MET A 18 9.55 -17.65 -9.33
C MET A 18 10.52 -16.81 -10.19
N ARG A 19 10.51 -17.00 -11.51
CA ARG A 19 11.39 -16.30 -12.46
C ARG A 19 11.08 -14.79 -12.53
N GLY A 20 9.81 -14.41 -12.36
CA GLY A 20 9.42 -13.01 -12.27
C GLY A 20 9.73 -12.47 -10.89
N VAL A 21 10.56 -11.41 -10.81
CA VAL A 21 10.60 -10.56 -9.62
C VAL A 21 9.40 -9.61 -9.72
N THR A 22 8.20 -10.12 -9.49
CA THR A 22 7.15 -9.25 -8.96
C THR A 22 7.67 -8.72 -7.64
N ASN A 23 7.49 -7.42 -7.38
CA ASN A 23 7.68 -6.84 -6.06
C ASN A 23 6.54 -7.36 -5.17
N ASP A 24 6.59 -8.68 -4.95
CA ASP A 24 5.54 -9.49 -4.39
C ASP A 24 5.75 -9.61 -2.88
N LEU A 25 4.72 -10.09 -2.19
CA LEU A 25 4.71 -10.32 -0.74
C LEU A 25 5.88 -11.18 -0.24
N LEU A 26 6.46 -12.01 -1.12
CA LEU A 26 7.56 -12.92 -0.83
C LEU A 26 8.94 -12.35 -1.18
N SER A 27 8.99 -11.22 -1.90
CA SER A 27 10.24 -10.56 -2.23
C SER A 27 10.67 -9.66 -1.06
N ILE A 28 11.65 -10.10 -0.29
CA ILE A 28 12.35 -9.20 0.63
C ILE A 28 13.35 -8.42 -0.21
N GLN A 29 12.92 -7.30 -0.79
CA GLN A 29 13.87 -6.25 -1.15
C GLN A 29 14.49 -5.82 0.16
N GLY A 30 15.77 -6.16 0.39
CA GLY A 30 16.43 -6.07 1.69
C GLY A 30 16.12 -4.77 2.45
N ASN A 31 16.17 -4.84 3.79
CA ASN A 31 15.91 -3.72 4.71
C ASN A 31 16.95 -2.58 4.58
N THR A 32 17.04 -1.94 3.41
CA THR A 32 17.95 -0.82 3.08
C THR A 32 17.55 0.49 3.75
N GLY A 33 16.35 0.53 4.37
CA GLY A 33 15.90 1.65 5.16
C GLY A 33 16.60 1.76 6.53
N PRO A 34 16.27 2.80 7.31
CA PRO A 34 16.80 2.97 8.66
C PRO A 34 16.44 1.80 9.56
N SER A 35 17.34 1.49 10.50
CA SER A 35 17.09 0.55 11.60
C SER A 35 15.83 0.94 12.35
N TRP A 36 15.17 -0.04 12.98
CA TRP A 36 13.89 0.18 13.68
C TRP A 36 13.93 1.39 14.62
N ILE A 37 15.01 1.52 15.39
CA ILE A 37 15.21 2.59 16.38
C ILE A 37 15.34 3.98 15.76
N ASN A 38 15.69 4.05 14.47
CA ASN A 38 15.90 5.29 13.72
C ASN A 38 14.72 5.61 12.78
N LYS A 39 13.62 4.85 12.85
CA LYS A 39 12.42 5.15 12.06
C LYS A 39 11.67 6.32 12.68
N THR A 40 11.03 7.12 11.83
CA THR A 40 10.15 8.20 12.28
C THR A 40 8.97 7.63 13.07
N GLU A 41 8.68 8.18 14.24
CA GLU A 41 7.55 7.81 15.11
C GLU A 41 6.20 8.36 14.58
N ARG A 42 5.95 8.19 13.28
CA ARG A 42 4.74 8.66 12.61
C ARG A 42 4.20 7.56 11.72
N ALA A 43 2.88 7.35 11.77
CA ALA A 43 2.23 6.44 10.84
C ALA A 43 2.34 6.99 9.41
N PHE A 44 2.35 6.10 8.40
CA PHE A 44 2.53 6.49 7.01
C PHE A 44 1.62 5.72 6.07
N PHE A 45 1.03 6.41 5.10
CA PHE A 45 0.27 5.79 4.02
C PHE A 45 0.44 6.55 2.70
N ARG A 46 0.67 5.80 1.61
CA ARG A 46 0.56 6.29 0.24
C ARG A 46 -0.12 5.23 -0.60
N GLY A 47 -1.20 5.61 -1.27
CA GLY A 47 -1.93 4.68 -2.12
C GLY A 47 -3.01 5.37 -2.93
N ARG A 48 -3.68 4.60 -3.79
CA ARG A 48 -4.80 5.12 -4.60
C ARG A 48 -6.10 5.13 -3.82
N ASP A 49 -7.04 5.91 -4.33
CA ASP A 49 -8.40 6.13 -3.83
C ASP A 49 -9.35 4.93 -4.05
N SER A 50 -8.89 3.69 -3.95
CA SER A 50 -9.72 2.52 -4.28
C SER A 50 -10.90 2.27 -3.33
N ARG A 51 -10.95 2.99 -2.21
CA ARG A 51 -11.89 2.81 -1.10
C ARG A 51 -12.04 4.11 -0.32
N GLU A 52 -13.24 4.37 0.19
CA GLU A 52 -13.55 5.62 0.89
C GLU A 52 -12.80 5.73 2.23
N GLU A 53 -12.54 4.61 2.90
CA GLU A 53 -11.78 4.53 4.15
C GLU A 53 -10.37 5.10 3.99
N ARG A 54 -9.78 5.00 2.79
CA ARG A 54 -8.47 5.61 2.49
C ARG A 54 -8.55 7.13 2.42
N LEU A 55 -9.67 7.67 1.94
CA LEU A 55 -9.91 9.11 1.93
C LEU A 55 -10.10 9.64 3.36
N GLN A 56 -10.82 8.89 4.19
CA GLN A 56 -10.97 9.20 5.62
C GLN A 56 -9.61 9.20 6.33
N LEU A 57 -8.73 8.24 6.02
CA LEU A 57 -7.37 8.20 6.56
C LEU A 57 -6.55 9.46 6.18
N VAL A 58 -6.67 9.92 4.94
CA VAL A 58 -6.02 11.17 4.51
C VAL A 58 -6.60 12.39 5.21
N GLN A 59 -7.92 12.43 5.43
CA GLN A 59 -8.55 13.48 6.21
C GLN A 59 -8.04 13.51 7.66
N LEU A 60 -7.95 12.35 8.32
CA LEU A 60 -7.36 12.21 9.66
C LEU A 60 -5.91 12.68 9.72
N SER A 61 -5.13 12.44 8.67
CA SER A 61 -3.74 12.91 8.57
C SER A 61 -3.65 14.44 8.50
N LYS A 62 -4.59 15.10 7.83
CA LYS A 62 -4.66 16.58 7.80
C LYS A 62 -4.99 17.16 9.18
N GLU A 63 -5.84 16.47 9.93
CA GLU A 63 -6.24 16.87 11.28
C GLU A 63 -5.14 16.59 12.33
N ASN A 64 -4.33 15.55 12.13
CA ASN A 64 -3.30 15.10 13.07
C ASN A 64 -1.93 14.85 12.39
N PRO A 65 -1.30 15.88 11.78
CA PRO A 65 -0.07 15.73 10.98
C PRO A 65 1.16 15.27 11.78
N GLN A 66 1.11 15.40 13.11
CA GLN A 66 2.13 14.93 14.04
C GLN A 66 2.08 13.41 14.25
N LEU A 67 0.92 12.77 14.06
CA LEU A 67 0.72 11.32 14.30
C LEU A 67 0.75 10.49 13.02
N LEU A 68 0.27 11.03 11.90
CA LEU A 68 0.10 10.30 10.65
C LEU A 68 0.41 11.19 9.44
N ASP A 69 1.10 10.60 8.47
CA ASP A 69 1.30 11.17 7.14
C ASP A 69 0.68 10.25 6.09
N ALA A 70 -0.54 10.58 5.66
CA ALA A 70 -1.30 9.83 4.66
C ALA A 70 -1.60 10.70 3.43
N GLY A 71 -1.48 10.11 2.24
CA GLY A 71 -1.76 10.80 0.98
C GLY A 71 -2.26 9.88 -0.11
N ILE A 72 -3.18 10.41 -0.93
CA ILE A 72 -3.62 9.75 -2.17
C ILE A 72 -2.61 10.05 -3.28
N THR A 73 -2.13 9.02 -3.96
CA THR A 73 -1.15 9.16 -5.04
C THR A 73 -1.76 9.47 -6.41
N GLY A 74 -3.06 9.22 -6.56
CA GLY A 74 -3.82 9.57 -7.76
C GLY A 74 -5.26 9.07 -7.67
N TYR A 75 -6.19 9.88 -8.16
CA TYR A 75 -7.61 9.58 -8.15
C TYR A 75 -8.02 8.79 -9.40
N PHE A 76 -9.01 7.92 -9.24
CA PHE A 76 -9.63 7.17 -10.32
C PHE A 76 -11.06 6.77 -9.99
N PHE A 77 -11.31 6.36 -8.75
CA PHE A 77 -12.62 5.90 -8.29
C PHE A 77 -13.47 7.05 -7.71
N PHE A 78 -12.83 8.08 -7.15
CA PHE A 78 -13.45 9.27 -6.57
C PHE A 78 -12.90 10.55 -7.21
N GLN A 79 -12.96 10.64 -8.54
CA GLN A 79 -12.40 11.75 -9.31
C GLN A 79 -13.00 13.10 -8.90
N GLU A 80 -14.27 13.12 -8.49
CA GLU A 80 -14.95 14.30 -7.98
C GLU A 80 -14.37 14.86 -6.68
N LYS A 81 -13.58 14.04 -5.96
CA LYS A 81 -12.88 14.42 -4.73
C LYS A 81 -11.43 14.85 -4.99
N GLU A 82 -10.97 14.82 -6.24
CA GLU A 82 -9.71 15.41 -6.69
C GLU A 82 -9.89 16.95 -6.80
N LYS A 83 -9.53 17.66 -5.73
CA LYS A 83 -9.59 19.13 -5.64
C LYS A 83 -8.31 19.68 -5.05
#